data_AF-A0A3S4ZU69-F1
#
_entry.id   AF-A0A3S4ZU69-F1
#
_cell.length_a   1.000
_cell.length_b   1.000
_cell.length_c   1.000
_cell.angle_alpha   90.00
_cell.angle_beta   90.00
_cell.angle_gamma   90.00
#
_symmetry.space_group_name_H-M   'P 1'
#
loop_
_entity.id
_entity.type
_entity.pdbx_description
1 polymer ?
#
loop_
_entity_poly.entity_id
_entity_poly.type
_entity_poly.pdbx_seq_one_letter_code
_entity_poly.pdbx_strand_id
1 'polypeptide(L)'
;MGRLDRDYEDATFVLDAIRFVAEYGWAFLPLYRFNPGTGEWTHCRRDFTLPDRKWLGHIAYTQKGMIWRRARQPDKSSQGSSRSTSLPLSYQRCIQDAYKEYTATLREVGSRSFVGVPDNSATFDEATKRLRWFLLPCEAVAELRSETSNSNI
;
A
#
# COMPACT_ATOMS: atom_id res chain seq x y z
N MET A 1 -22.09 23.39 11.78
CA MET A 1 -21.15 22.33 12.20
C MET A 1 -20.03 22.99 12.97
N GLY A 2 -19.91 22.71 14.27
CA GLY A 2 -18.91 23.35 15.14
C GLY A 2 -17.51 22.82 14.87
N ARG A 3 -16.48 23.58 15.26
CA ARG A 3 -15.06 23.12 15.19
C ARG A 3 -14.86 21.79 15.94
N LEU A 4 -15.53 21.64 17.09
CA LEU A 4 -15.47 20.44 17.93
C LEU A 4 -16.05 19.18 17.27
N ASP A 5 -17.12 19.31 16.48
CA ASP A 5 -17.74 18.17 15.78
C ASP A 5 -16.78 17.59 14.73
N ARG A 6 -16.05 18.47 14.03
CA ARG A 6 -15.05 18.07 13.04
C ARG A 6 -13.86 17.34 13.68
N ASP A 7 -13.35 17.87 14.79
CA ASP A 7 -12.21 17.26 15.48
C ASP A 7 -12.55 15.84 15.98
N TYR A 8 -13.80 15.60 16.37
CA TYR A 8 -14.29 14.27 16.75
C TYR A 8 -14.41 13.32 15.55
N GLU A 9 -14.90 13.81 14.41
CA GLU A 9 -14.95 13.03 13.15
C GLU A 9 -13.54 12.63 12.69
N ASP A 10 -12.57 13.56 12.74
CA ASP A 10 -11.17 13.31 12.39
C ASP A 10 -10.56 12.22 13.29
N ALA A 11 -10.75 12.33 14.62
CA ALA A 11 -10.24 11.35 15.57
C ALA A 11 -10.88 9.97 15.41
N THR A 12 -12.20 9.93 15.15
CA THR A 12 -12.93 8.67 14.90
C THR A 12 -12.40 7.99 13.64
N PHE A 13 -12.20 8.74 12.56
CA PHE A 13 -11.63 8.20 11.32
C PHE A 13 -10.23 7.62 11.54
N VAL A 14 -9.37 8.33 12.29
CA VAL A 14 -8.02 7.83 12.59
C VAL A 14 -8.09 6.52 13.38
N LEU A 15 -8.99 6.42 14.37
CA LEU A 15 -9.16 5.20 15.15
C LEU A 15 -9.64 4.02 14.28
N ASP A 16 -10.61 4.25 13.40
CA ASP A 16 -11.10 3.24 12.46
C ASP A 16 -10.01 2.78 11.48
N ALA A 17 -9.20 3.72 10.98
CA ALA A 17 -8.08 3.42 10.11
C ALA A 17 -7.00 2.58 10.83
N ILE A 18 -6.66 2.94 12.07
CA ILE A 18 -5.72 2.17 12.90
C ILE A 18 -6.27 0.75 13.13
N ARG A 19 -7.55 0.63 13.48
CA ARG A 19 -8.19 -0.67 13.68
C ARG A 19 -8.10 -1.53 12.41
N PHE A 20 -8.45 -0.96 11.26
CA PHE A 20 -8.36 -1.67 9.98
C PHE A 20 -6.94 -2.16 9.69
N VAL A 21 -5.92 -1.32 9.89
CA VAL A 21 -4.51 -1.69 9.66
C VAL A 21 -4.04 -2.75 10.65
N ALA A 22 -4.42 -2.63 11.93
CA ALA A 22 -4.06 -3.61 12.94
C ALA A 22 -4.67 -4.99 12.68
N GLU A 23 -5.91 -5.03 12.16
CA GLU A 23 -6.64 -6.27 11.91
C GLU A 23 -6.26 -6.92 10.57
N TYR A 24 -6.14 -6.14 9.50
CA TYR A 24 -6.00 -6.65 8.13
C TYR A 24 -4.69 -6.26 7.44
N GLY A 25 -3.86 -5.41 8.03
CA GLY A 25 -2.65 -4.87 7.40
C GLY A 25 -1.66 -5.94 6.96
N TRP A 26 -1.55 -7.04 7.72
CA TRP A 26 -0.68 -8.17 7.41
C TRP A 26 -1.04 -8.86 6.08
N ALA A 27 -2.33 -8.86 5.70
CA ALA A 27 -2.81 -9.51 4.48
C ALA A 27 -2.30 -8.82 3.20
N PHE A 28 -1.81 -7.58 3.31
CA PHE A 28 -1.23 -6.85 2.18
C PHE A 28 0.26 -7.16 1.96
N LEU A 29 0.95 -7.80 2.91
CA LEU A 29 2.38 -8.15 2.78
C LEU A 29 2.73 -8.91 1.49
N PRO A 30 1.90 -9.84 0.98
CA PRO A 30 2.17 -10.53 -0.30
C PRO A 30 2.33 -9.59 -1.49
N LEU A 31 1.76 -8.38 -1.43
CA LEU A 31 1.85 -7.38 -2.49
C LEU A 31 3.15 -6.58 -2.45
N TYR A 32 4.03 -6.83 -1.47
CA TYR A 32 5.29 -6.11 -1.31
C TYR A 32 6.50 -7.04 -1.29
N ARG A 33 7.63 -6.51 -1.77
CA ARG A 33 8.95 -7.11 -1.67
C ARG A 33 9.77 -6.36 -0.63
N PHE A 34 10.34 -7.10 0.32
CA PHE A 34 11.29 -6.58 1.29
C PHE A 34 12.72 -6.70 0.77
N ASN A 35 13.49 -5.62 0.86
CA ASN A 35 14.93 -5.62 0.61
C ASN A 35 15.69 -5.60 1.95
N PRO A 36 16.33 -6.70 2.37
CA PRO A 36 17.04 -6.75 3.66
C PRO A 36 18.29 -5.86 3.69
N GLY A 37 18.89 -5.55 2.54
CA GLY A 37 20.08 -4.70 2.47
C GLY A 37 19.77 -3.22 2.70
N THR A 38 18.57 -2.76 2.36
CA THR A 38 18.14 -1.36 2.54
C THR A 38 17.04 -1.18 3.60
N GLY A 39 16.39 -2.26 4.03
CA GLY A 39 15.21 -2.22 4.89
C GLY A 39 13.94 -1.72 4.18
N GLU A 40 13.99 -1.53 2.85
CA GLU A 40 12.88 -0.94 2.10
C GLU A 40 11.83 -1.98 1.69
N TRP A 41 10.58 -1.53 1.67
CA TRP A 41 9.44 -2.27 1.12
C TRP A 41 9.00 -1.64 -0.20
N THR A 42 8.91 -2.44 -1.25
CA THR A 42 8.45 -1.99 -2.57
C THR A 42 7.27 -2.82 -3.02
N HIS A 43 6.17 -2.15 -3.39
CA HIS A 43 5.00 -2.83 -3.94
C HIS A 43 5.36 -3.56 -5.25
N CYS A 44 4.96 -4.82 -5.38
CA CYS A 44 5.36 -5.72 -6.47
C CYS A 44 4.86 -5.24 -7.85
N ARG A 45 3.72 -4.54 -7.89
CA ARG A 45 3.15 -3.93 -9.10
C ARG A 45 3.44 -2.43 -9.21
N ARG A 46 4.37 -1.90 -8.42
CA ARG A 46 4.76 -0.49 -8.54
C ARG A 46 5.36 -0.30 -9.92
N ASP A 47 4.62 0.37 -10.79
CA ASP A 47 5.18 0.89 -12.02
C ASP A 47 6.19 1.98 -11.65
N PHE A 48 7.45 1.80 -12.04
CA PHE A 48 8.49 2.81 -11.82
C PHE A 48 8.23 4.08 -12.65
N THR A 49 7.32 4.01 -13.62
CA THR A 49 6.79 5.17 -14.33
C THR A 49 5.69 5.83 -13.50
N LEU A 50 6.10 6.60 -12.49
CA LEU A 50 5.21 7.54 -11.82
C LEU A 50 5.24 8.87 -12.59
N PRO A 51 4.30 9.12 -13.54
CA PRO A 51 4.32 10.34 -14.35
C PRO A 51 4.20 11.60 -13.47
N ASP A 52 3.56 11.49 -12.31
CA ASP A 52 3.39 12.59 -11.35
C ASP A 52 4.50 12.66 -10.29
N ARG A 53 5.57 11.86 -10.42
CA ARG A 53 6.68 11.92 -9.47
C ARG A 53 7.32 13.29 -9.51
N LYS A 54 7.33 13.92 -8.34
CA LYS A 54 7.98 15.20 -8.10
C LYS A 54 9.43 14.97 -7.70
N TRP A 55 10.37 15.52 -8.47
CA TRP A 55 11.80 15.45 -8.17
C TRP A 55 12.27 16.85 -7.77
N LEU A 56 13.23 16.96 -6.85
CA LEU A 56 13.83 18.26 -6.51
C LEU A 56 14.46 18.94 -7.74
N GLY A 57 14.97 18.16 -8.69
CA GLY A 57 15.44 18.66 -9.99
C GLY A 57 14.37 19.33 -10.86
N HIS A 58 13.08 19.16 -10.54
CA HIS A 58 11.99 19.88 -11.19
C HIS A 58 11.79 21.31 -10.61
N ILE A 59 12.53 21.68 -9.55
CA ILE A 59 12.47 23.01 -8.94
C ILE A 59 13.60 23.87 -9.49
N ALA A 60 13.26 25.03 -10.03
CA ALA A 60 14.21 26.09 -10.32
C ALA A 60 14.18 27.12 -9.19
N TYR A 61 15.33 27.41 -8.59
CA TYR A 61 15.48 28.44 -7.58
C TYR A 61 15.89 29.75 -8.25
N THR A 62 15.05 30.77 -8.14
CA THR A 62 15.28 32.09 -8.73
C THR A 62 15.30 33.16 -7.64
N GLN A 63 15.79 34.36 -7.94
CA GLN A 63 15.73 35.50 -7.02
C GLN A 63 14.29 35.87 -6.58
N LYS A 64 13.27 35.46 -7.35
CA LYS A 64 11.85 35.71 -7.04
C LYS A 64 11.18 34.54 -6.30
N GLY A 65 11.92 33.49 -5.98
CA GLY A 65 11.42 32.29 -5.30
C GLY A 65 11.57 31.00 -6.10
N MET A 66 10.88 29.96 -5.64
CA MET A 66 10.91 28.61 -6.22
C MET A 66 9.89 28.45 -7.34
N ILE A 67 10.33 27.97 -8.51
CA ILE A 67 9.47 27.69 -9.67
C ILE A 67 9.44 26.18 -9.92
N TRP A 68 8.25 25.59 -9.92
CA TRP A 68 8.06 24.17 -10.23
C TRP A 68 7.86 23.94 -11.73
N ARG A 69 8.83 23.32 -12.40
CA ARG A 69 8.64 22.83 -13.78
C ARG A 69 7.84 21.54 -13.72
N ARG A 70 6.56 21.56 -14.08
CA ARG A 70 5.79 20.31 -14.21
C ARG A 70 6.49 19.43 -15.26
N ALA A 71 6.69 18.16 -14.92
CA ALA A 71 6.91 17.15 -15.94
C ALA A 71 5.75 17.25 -16.94
N ARG A 72 6.04 17.18 -18.25
CA ARG A 72 5.03 17.31 -19.31
C ARG A 72 3.81 16.47 -18.94
N GLN A 73 2.63 17.10 -18.89
CA GLN A 73 1.40 16.33 -18.80
C GLN A 73 1.39 15.37 -20.00
N PRO A 74 1.17 14.05 -19.79
CA PRO A 74 0.87 13.19 -20.91
C PRO A 74 -0.34 13.80 -21.63
N ASP A 75 -0.21 13.84 -22.94
CA ASP A 75 -1.22 14.23 -23.90
C ASP A 75 -2.58 13.62 -23.54
N LYS A 76 -3.66 14.41 -23.63
CA LYS A 76 -5.02 13.95 -23.29
C LYS A 76 -5.51 12.75 -24.13
N SER A 77 -4.77 12.35 -25.15
CA SER A 77 -4.97 11.17 -26.01
C SER A 77 -4.52 9.84 -25.39
N SER A 78 -3.70 9.84 -24.33
CA SER A 78 -3.27 8.64 -23.63
C SER A 78 -4.05 8.44 -22.31
N GLN A 79 -5.39 8.49 -22.37
CA GLN A 79 -6.28 7.96 -21.32
C GLN A 79 -6.30 6.42 -21.25
N GLY A 80 -5.19 5.78 -21.63
CA GLY A 80 -4.94 4.37 -21.35
C GLY A 80 -4.36 4.24 -19.94
N SER A 81 -5.22 3.99 -18.95
CA SER A 81 -4.85 3.42 -17.65
C SER A 81 -3.92 4.22 -16.71
N SER A 82 -3.95 5.56 -16.72
CA SER A 82 -3.58 6.28 -15.49
C SER A 82 -4.79 6.26 -14.59
N ARG A 83 -4.79 5.38 -13.56
CA ARG A 83 -5.80 5.39 -12.47
C ARG A 83 -5.85 6.84 -11.97
N SER A 84 -6.87 7.58 -12.36
CA SER A 84 -7.18 8.89 -11.79
C SER A 84 -7.44 8.67 -10.30
N THR A 85 -6.38 8.76 -9.50
CA THR A 85 -6.48 8.71 -8.04
C THR A 85 -6.94 10.09 -7.59
N SER A 86 -8.22 10.39 -7.86
CA SER A 86 -8.88 11.47 -7.15
C SER A 86 -8.73 11.18 -5.66
N LEU A 87 -8.23 12.14 -4.90
CA LEU A 87 -8.16 12.03 -3.44
C LEU A 87 -9.53 11.58 -2.91
N PRO A 88 -9.58 10.71 -1.89
CA PRO A 88 -10.85 10.28 -1.33
C PRO A 88 -11.73 11.48 -0.97
N LEU A 89 -12.98 11.44 -1.40
CA LEU A 89 -13.93 12.55 -1.23
C LEU A 89 -14.41 12.72 0.22
N SER A 90 -14.22 11.69 1.07
CA SER A 90 -14.59 11.69 2.50
C SER A 90 -13.89 10.55 3.27
N TYR A 91 -13.86 10.65 4.61
CA TYR A 91 -13.35 9.59 5.50
C TYR A 91 -14.08 8.26 5.34
N GLN A 92 -15.41 8.30 5.26
CA GLN A 92 -16.18 7.09 5.01
C GLN A 92 -15.77 6.41 3.70
N ARG A 93 -15.47 7.21 2.66
CA ARG A 93 -15.00 6.65 1.40
C ARG A 93 -13.60 6.04 1.52
N CYS A 94 -12.69 6.65 2.28
CA CYS A 94 -11.37 6.08 2.58
C CYS A 94 -11.49 4.68 3.17
N ILE A 95 -12.31 4.53 4.22
CA ILE A 95 -12.50 3.24 4.91
C ILE A 95 -13.14 2.21 3.97
N GLN A 96 -14.19 2.60 3.24
CA GLN A 96 -14.83 1.70 2.26
C GLN A 96 -13.85 1.22 1.18
N ASP A 97 -13.02 2.11 0.67
CA ASP A 97 -12.04 1.76 -0.37
C ASP A 97 -10.92 0.89 0.22
N ALA A 98 -10.55 1.05 1.49
CA ALA A 98 -9.63 0.15 2.19
C ALA A 98 -10.17 -1.29 2.28
N TYR A 99 -11.44 -1.48 2.67
CA TYR A 99 -12.07 -2.81 2.70
C TYR A 99 -12.23 -3.43 1.31
N LYS A 100 -12.49 -2.61 0.27
CA LYS A 100 -12.50 -3.10 -1.12
C LYS A 100 -11.12 -3.58 -1.55
N GLU A 101 -10.08 -2.84 -1.23
CA GLU A 101 -8.69 -3.22 -1.55
C GLU A 101 -8.28 -4.48 -0.78
N TYR A 102 -8.71 -4.62 0.48
CA TYR A 102 -8.53 -5.87 1.25
C TYR A 102 -9.19 -7.06 0.56
N THR A 103 -10.47 -6.93 0.20
CA THR A 103 -11.21 -7.99 -0.51
C THR A 103 -10.55 -8.34 -1.86
N ALA A 104 -10.06 -7.34 -2.59
CA ALA A 104 -9.33 -7.55 -3.82
C ALA A 104 -8.01 -8.31 -3.59
N THR A 105 -7.30 -7.97 -2.51
CA THR A 105 -6.06 -8.64 -2.10
C THR A 105 -6.30 -10.10 -1.75
N LEU A 106 -7.34 -10.42 -0.98
CA LEU A 106 -7.72 -11.80 -0.67
C LEU A 106 -7.95 -12.63 -1.94
N ARG A 107 -8.74 -12.08 -2.88
CA ARG A 107 -9.02 -12.73 -4.17
C ARG A 107 -7.78 -12.92 -5.01
N GLU A 108 -6.90 -11.91 -5.03
CA GLU A 108 -5.65 -11.97 -5.77
C GLU A 108 -4.72 -13.04 -5.21
N VAL A 109 -4.43 -13.02 -3.91
CA VAL A 109 -3.49 -13.95 -3.26
C VAL A 109 -4.01 -15.40 -3.25
N GLY A 110 -5.34 -15.55 -3.12
CA GLY A 110 -6.02 -16.85 -3.23
C GLY A 110 -6.06 -17.41 -4.66
N SER A 111 -5.82 -16.58 -5.69
CA SER A 111 -5.79 -17.04 -7.07
C SER A 111 -4.59 -17.95 -7.33
N ARG A 112 -4.81 -19.02 -8.11
CA ARG A 112 -3.74 -19.91 -8.59
C ARG A 112 -2.71 -19.18 -9.47
N SER A 113 -3.11 -18.08 -10.09
CA SER A 113 -2.24 -17.25 -10.94
C SER A 113 -1.36 -16.29 -10.16
N PHE A 114 -1.54 -16.17 -8.84
CA PHE A 114 -0.66 -15.36 -8.00
C PHE A 114 0.72 -16.03 -7.91
N VAL A 115 1.65 -15.49 -8.71
CA VAL A 115 3.05 -15.94 -8.77
C VAL A 115 3.68 -15.76 -7.39
N GLY A 116 4.32 -16.84 -6.91
CA GLY A 116 4.76 -16.98 -5.52
C GLY A 116 5.65 -15.85 -5.03
N VAL A 117 5.42 -15.46 -3.79
CA VAL A 117 6.28 -14.55 -3.04
C VAL A 117 7.57 -15.29 -2.68
N PRO A 118 8.77 -14.73 -2.92
CA PRO A 118 10.03 -15.34 -2.52
C PRO A 118 10.03 -15.68 -1.03
N ASP A 119 10.55 -16.86 -0.69
CA ASP A 119 10.78 -17.21 0.70
C ASP A 119 12.04 -16.51 1.22
N ASN A 120 11.85 -15.50 2.05
CA ASN A 120 12.92 -14.75 2.66
C ASN A 120 13.32 -15.30 4.04
N SER A 121 12.73 -16.42 4.50
CA SER A 121 13.00 -17.02 5.81
C SER A 121 14.48 -17.38 5.99
N ALA A 122 15.16 -17.76 4.91
CA ALA A 122 16.58 -18.07 4.87
C ALA A 122 17.51 -16.85 5.10
N THR A 123 16.98 -15.63 5.00
CA THR A 123 17.75 -14.39 5.27
C THR A 123 18.06 -14.23 6.76
N PHE A 124 17.32 -14.93 7.62
CA PHE A 124 17.44 -14.80 9.07
C PHE A 124 18.19 -16.02 9.62
N ASP A 125 19.23 -15.79 10.41
CA ASP A 125 19.88 -16.85 11.18
C ASP A 125 19.07 -17.21 12.43
N GLU A 126 19.48 -18.25 13.17
CA GLU A 126 18.74 -18.72 14.35
C GLU A 126 18.63 -17.67 15.47
N ALA A 127 19.61 -16.79 15.62
CA ALA A 127 19.56 -15.72 16.60
C ALA A 127 18.51 -14.66 16.19
N THR A 128 18.52 -14.26 14.93
CA THR A 128 17.63 -13.21 14.40
C THR A 128 16.19 -13.72 14.24
N LYS A 129 16.00 -14.98 13.88
CA LYS A 129 14.67 -15.62 13.83
C LYS A 129 13.92 -15.52 15.17
N ARG A 130 14.63 -15.69 16.29
CA ARG A 130 14.05 -15.59 17.65
C ARG A 130 13.63 -14.16 18.04
N LEU A 131 14.19 -13.15 17.38
CA LEU A 131 13.90 -11.74 17.62
C LEU A 131 12.84 -11.18 16.66
N ARG A 132 12.39 -11.96 15.68
CA ARG A 132 11.44 -11.52 14.68
C ARG A 132 10.02 -11.48 15.25
N TRP A 133 9.47 -10.28 15.35
CA TRP A 133 8.10 -10.01 15.82
C TRP A 133 7.14 -9.61 14.70
N PHE A 134 7.51 -9.89 13.44
CA PHE A 134 6.73 -9.55 12.25
C PHE A 134 6.61 -10.74 11.29
N LEU A 135 5.55 -10.74 10.50
CA LEU A 135 5.24 -11.78 9.51
C LEU A 135 6.00 -11.54 8.19
N LEU A 136 6.46 -12.60 7.52
CA LEU A 136 7.03 -12.51 6.18
C LEU A 136 5.92 -12.56 5.11
N PRO A 137 6.14 -11.95 3.94
CA PRO A 137 5.19 -12.04 2.83
C PRO A 137 4.82 -13.47 2.41
N CYS A 138 5.77 -14.42 2.42
CA CYS A 138 5.50 -15.83 2.12
C CYS A 138 4.61 -16.49 3.19
N GLU A 139 4.80 -16.15 4.46
CA GLU A 139 3.99 -16.65 5.58
C GLU A 139 2.57 -16.09 5.52
N ALA A 140 2.41 -14.81 5.17
CA ALA A 140 1.11 -14.20 4.94
C ALA A 140 0.33 -14.90 3.80
N VAL A 141 1.00 -15.29 2.71
CA VAL A 141 0.37 -16.08 1.63
C VAL A 141 -0.10 -17.43 2.15
N ALA A 142 0.72 -18.11 2.96
CA ALA A 142 0.35 -19.42 3.52
C ALA A 142 -0.90 -19.30 4.39
N GLU A 143 -0.95 -18.31 5.28
CA GLU A 143 -2.08 -18.07 6.19
C GLU A 143 -3.37 -17.74 5.43
N LEU A 144 -3.30 -16.83 4.45
CA LEU A 144 -4.47 -16.45 3.63
C LEU A 144 -5.04 -17.63 2.83
N ARG A 145 -4.17 -18.54 2.38
CA ARG A 145 -4.60 -19.74 1.65
C ARG A 145 -5.20 -20.79 2.58
N SER A 146 -4.70 -20.95 3.81
CA SER A 146 -5.32 -21.83 4.80
C SER A 146 -6.71 -21.36 5.23
N GLU A 147 -6.89 -20.05 5.44
CA GLU A 147 -8.20 -19.48 5.79
C GLU A 147 -9.24 -19.68 4.68
N THR A 148 -8.82 -19.54 3.41
CA THR A 148 -9.69 -19.75 2.25
C THR A 148 -10.13 -21.22 2.12
N SER A 149 -9.26 -22.17 2.44
CA SER A 149 -9.61 -23.60 2.46
C SER A 149 -10.59 -23.95 3.58
N ASN A 150 -10.46 -23.33 4.76
CA ASN A 150 -11.34 -23.61 5.91
C ASN A 150 -12.72 -22.94 5.80
N SER A 151 -12.86 -21.87 5.03
CA SER A 151 -14.13 -21.14 4.86
C SER A 151 -15.04 -21.72 3.75
N ASN A 152 -14.60 -22.77 3.06
CA ASN A 152 -15.36 -23.48 2.00
C ASN A 152 -15.92 -24.85 2.46
N ILE A 153 -15.96 -25.10 3.77
CA ILE A 153 -16.59 -26.26 4.43
C ILE A 153 -17.72 -25.75 5.31
#